data_AF-A0A349UMI2-F1
#
_entry.id   AF-A0A349UMI2-F1
#
_cell.length_a   1.000
_cell.length_b   1.000
_cell.length_c   1.000
_cell.angle_alpha   90.00
_cell.angle_beta   90.00
_cell.angle_gamma   90.00
#
_symmetry.space_group_name_H-M   'P 1'
#
loop_
_entity.id
_entity.type
_entity.pdbx_description
1 polymer ?
#
loop_
_entity_poly.entity_id
_entity_poly.type
_entity_poly.pdbx_seq_one_letter_code
_entity_poly.pdbx_strand_id
1 'polypeptide(L)'
;MGHYCWVCGRTRANERFSGKGHARHICRDCARLPKEERDRAQALIDIERFLRQSNISAGNVARLKRLCGSSSEEVRRKAALVLEVALAKPGKRRRWGFLARTHPSLLDRLREEGLLPDYALSPWQAGPKHADGSTYADDGRDEGGKEPF
;
A
#
# COMPACT_ATOMS: atom_id res chain seq x y z
N MET A 1 7.48 -1.63 -28.27
CA MET A 1 7.61 -1.56 -26.80
C MET A 1 6.21 -1.58 -26.22
N GLY A 2 5.90 -2.50 -25.29
CA GLY A 2 4.56 -2.64 -24.72
C GLY A 2 4.30 -1.71 -23.52
N HIS A 3 3.05 -1.61 -23.08
CA HIS A 3 2.66 -0.86 -21.88
C HIS A 3 2.18 -1.79 -20.76
N TYR A 4 2.36 -1.36 -19.52
CA TYR A 4 1.85 -2.05 -18.32
C TYR A 4 0.38 -1.71 -18.09
N CYS A 5 -0.47 -2.72 -17.97
CA CYS A 5 -1.86 -2.51 -17.58
C CYS A 5 -2.00 -2.44 -16.06
N TRP A 6 -2.45 -1.30 -15.54
CA TRP A 6 -2.56 -1.11 -14.08
C TRP A 6 -3.65 -1.97 -13.42
N VAL A 7 -4.69 -2.40 -14.16
CA VAL A 7 -5.78 -3.24 -13.62
C VAL A 7 -5.36 -4.70 -13.45
N CYS A 8 -4.76 -5.31 -14.49
CA CYS A 8 -4.42 -6.73 -14.47
C CYS A 8 -2.93 -7.03 -14.25
N GLY A 9 -2.09 -6.01 -14.09
CA GLY A 9 -0.66 -6.15 -13.81
C GLY A 9 0.19 -6.72 -14.95
N ARG A 10 -0.37 -6.88 -16.16
CA ARG A 10 0.35 -7.48 -17.30
C ARG A 10 0.89 -6.41 -18.25
N THR A 11 2.12 -6.60 -18.74
CA THR A 11 2.64 -5.87 -19.90
C THR A 11 1.98 -6.40 -21.17
N ARG A 12 1.42 -5.52 -22.00
CA ARG A 12 0.76 -5.88 -23.27
C ARG A 12 1.29 -5.02 -24.41
N ALA A 13 1.18 -5.51 -25.65
CA ALA A 13 1.50 -4.73 -26.84
C ALA A 13 0.61 -3.48 -26.95
N ASN A 14 1.11 -2.42 -27.59
CA ASN A 14 0.44 -1.12 -27.68
C ASN A 14 -0.96 -1.20 -28.29
N GLU A 15 -1.13 -2.06 -29.29
CA GLU A 15 -2.40 -2.33 -29.97
C GLU A 15 -3.49 -2.87 -29.03
N ARG A 16 -3.10 -3.44 -27.87
CA ARG A 16 -4.04 -3.95 -26.86
C ARG A 16 -4.51 -2.87 -25.88
N PHE A 17 -4.13 -1.61 -26.07
CA PHE A 17 -4.65 -0.47 -25.30
C PHE A 17 -5.62 0.34 -26.16
N SER A 18 -6.62 0.95 -25.54
CA SER A 18 -7.49 1.93 -26.20
C SER A 18 -6.82 3.29 -26.11
N GLY A 19 -6.29 3.79 -27.23
CA GLY A 19 -5.54 5.05 -27.27
C GLY A 19 -6.43 6.27 -26.98
N LYS A 20 -6.15 6.95 -25.86
CA LYS A 20 -6.19 8.39 -25.56
C LYS A 20 -6.28 8.55 -24.03
N GLY A 21 -5.13 8.83 -23.40
CA GLY A 21 -5.02 9.04 -21.95
C GLY A 21 -3.76 8.40 -21.38
N HIS A 22 -2.74 9.21 -21.09
CA HIS A 22 -1.43 8.76 -20.61
C HIS A 22 -1.39 8.42 -19.11
N ALA A 23 -2.36 8.86 -18.33
CA ALA A 23 -2.23 8.83 -16.88
C ALA A 23 -2.20 7.41 -16.30
N ARG A 24 -3.00 6.48 -16.85
CA ARG A 24 -3.09 5.08 -16.38
C ARG A 24 -3.51 4.13 -17.51
N HIS A 25 -2.54 3.42 -18.09
CA HIS A 25 -2.78 2.48 -19.17
C HIS A 25 -3.70 1.31 -18.75
N ILE A 26 -4.89 1.21 -19.34
CA ILE A 26 -5.81 0.08 -19.18
C ILE A 26 -5.91 -0.69 -20.50
N CYS A 27 -5.66 -2.01 -20.47
CA CYS A 27 -5.77 -2.82 -21.68
C CYS A 27 -7.25 -2.98 -22.08
N ARG A 28 -7.52 -3.21 -23.37
CA ARG A 28 -8.87 -3.37 -23.92
C ARG A 28 -9.69 -4.44 -23.20
N ASP A 29 -9.03 -5.53 -22.77
CA ASP A 29 -9.70 -6.61 -22.02
C ASP A 29 -10.21 -6.08 -20.67
N CYS A 30 -9.39 -5.35 -19.92
CA CYS A 30 -9.80 -4.74 -18.66
C CYS A 30 -10.76 -3.57 -18.86
N ALA A 31 -10.68 -2.87 -19.99
CA ALA A 31 -11.58 -1.76 -20.30
C ALA A 31 -13.03 -2.22 -20.58
N ARG A 32 -13.21 -3.48 -21.01
CA ARG A 32 -14.52 -4.12 -21.24
C ARG A 32 -15.20 -4.62 -19.97
N LEU A 33 -14.47 -4.71 -18.85
CA LEU A 33 -15.06 -5.13 -17.58
C LEU A 33 -16.16 -4.16 -17.13
N PRO A 34 -17.21 -4.66 -16.44
CA PRO A 34 -18.21 -3.82 -15.80
C PRO A 34 -17.57 -2.73 -14.94
N LYS A 35 -18.23 -1.57 -14.85
CA LYS A 35 -17.72 -0.45 -14.05
C LYS A 35 -17.47 -0.86 -12.60
N GLU A 36 -18.40 -1.62 -12.00
CA GLU A 36 -18.28 -2.09 -10.62
C GLU A 36 -17.06 -2.98 -10.39
N GLU A 37 -16.77 -3.91 -11.31
CA GLU A 37 -15.58 -4.76 -11.22
C GLU A 37 -14.28 -3.95 -11.34
N ARG A 38 -14.25 -2.96 -12.24
CA ARG A 38 -13.10 -2.07 -12.39
C ARG A 38 -12.89 -1.19 -11.16
N ASP A 39 -13.97 -0.66 -10.60
CA ASP A 39 -13.93 0.18 -9.40
C ASP A 39 -13.51 -0.66 -8.18
N ARG A 40 -13.96 -1.91 -8.06
CA ARG A 40 -13.48 -2.88 -7.06
C ARG A 40 -11.98 -3.13 -7.22
N ALA A 41 -11.52 -3.49 -8.41
CA ALA A 41 -10.10 -3.73 -8.67
C ALA A 41 -9.26 -2.48 -8.36
N GLN A 42 -9.73 -1.30 -8.74
CA GLN A 42 -9.08 -0.03 -8.41
C GLN A 42 -8.94 0.17 -6.91
N ALA A 43 -10.02 -0.07 -6.16
CA ALA A 43 -10.03 0.11 -4.72
C ALA A 43 -9.03 -0.82 -4.03
N LEU A 44 -8.98 -2.09 -4.41
CA LEU A 44 -8.03 -3.07 -3.84
C LEU A 44 -6.58 -2.67 -4.12
N ILE A 45 -6.26 -2.31 -5.37
CA ILE A 45 -4.93 -1.85 -5.77
C ILE A 45 -4.54 -0.59 -4.98
N ASP A 46 -5.46 0.35 -4.80
CA ASP A 46 -5.22 1.57 -4.03
C ASP A 46 -4.94 1.27 -2.56
N ILE A 47 -5.74 0.38 -1.93
CA ILE A 47 -5.59 -0.03 -0.53
C ILE A 47 -4.19 -0.62 -0.31
N GLU A 48 -3.77 -1.56 -1.15
CA GLU A 48 -2.43 -2.16 -1.07
C GLU A 48 -1.33 -1.13 -1.32
N ARG A 49 -1.52 -0.23 -2.29
CA ARG A 49 -0.58 0.84 -2.58
C ARG A 49 -0.39 1.78 -1.40
N PHE A 50 -1.44 2.10 -0.64
CA PHE A 50 -1.34 2.98 0.53
C PHE A 50 -0.40 2.39 1.59
N LEU A 51 -0.46 1.07 1.82
CA LEU A 51 0.46 0.41 2.75
C LEU A 51 1.93 0.54 2.33
N ARG A 52 2.23 0.63 1.05
CA ARG A 52 3.61 0.74 0.54
C ARG A 52 4.22 2.13 0.68
N GLN A 53 3.39 3.17 0.88
CA GLN A 53 3.84 4.55 1.02
C GLN A 53 4.60 4.79 2.32
N SER A 54 5.59 5.69 2.27
CA SER A 54 6.40 6.10 3.43
C SER A 54 5.54 6.67 4.56
N ASN A 55 4.44 7.34 4.23
CA ASN A 55 3.44 7.82 5.17
C ASN A 55 2.05 7.72 4.49
N ILE A 56 1.07 7.17 5.19
CA ILE A 56 -0.33 7.17 4.72
C ILE A 56 -0.92 8.55 4.98
N SER A 57 -1.01 9.36 3.92
CA SER A 57 -1.48 10.75 4.01
C SER A 57 -2.93 10.87 4.51
N ALA A 58 -3.29 12.04 5.03
CA ALA A 58 -4.67 12.35 5.44
C ALA A 58 -5.69 12.15 4.30
N GLY A 59 -5.31 12.46 3.05
CA GLY A 59 -6.14 12.20 1.88
C GLY A 59 -6.40 10.70 1.65
N ASN A 60 -5.38 9.86 1.88
CA ASN A 60 -5.53 8.40 1.78
C ASN A 60 -6.35 7.84 2.94
N VAL A 61 -6.22 8.39 4.15
CA VAL A 61 -7.11 8.08 5.28
C VAL A 61 -8.56 8.41 4.95
N ALA A 62 -8.83 9.60 4.38
CA ALA A 62 -10.17 9.99 3.96
C ALA A 62 -10.70 9.07 2.84
N ARG A 63 -9.85 8.64 1.91
CA ARG A 63 -10.21 7.66 0.88
C ARG A 63 -10.54 6.29 1.49
N LEU A 64 -9.74 5.79 2.43
CA LEU A 64 -10.00 4.54 3.14
C LEU A 64 -11.35 4.58 3.88
N LYS A 65 -11.66 5.67 4.58
CA LYS A 65 -12.97 5.87 5.23
C LYS A 65 -14.14 5.74 4.26
N ARG A 66 -14.03 6.30 3.05
CA ARG A 66 -15.06 6.13 2.00
C ARG A 66 -15.15 4.68 1.52
N LEU A 67 -14.02 3.99 1.35
CA LEU A 67 -13.98 2.60 0.89
C LEU A 67 -14.58 1.61 1.90
N CYS A 68 -14.58 1.94 3.20
CA CYS A 68 -15.32 1.18 4.21
C CYS A 68 -16.84 1.12 3.94
N GLY A 69 -17.39 2.02 3.11
CA GLY A 69 -18.79 2.00 2.67
C GLY A 69 -19.04 1.41 1.27
N SER A 70 -18.05 0.75 0.65
CA SER A 70 -18.19 0.16 -0.69
C SER A 70 -19.23 -0.97 -0.73
N SER A 71 -19.84 -1.26 -1.88
CA SER A 71 -20.72 -2.44 -2.08
C SER A 71 -19.96 -3.76 -1.94
N SER A 72 -18.69 -3.79 -2.36
CA SER A 72 -17.83 -4.97 -2.27
C SER A 72 -17.38 -5.22 -0.82
N GLU A 73 -17.75 -6.38 -0.29
CA GLU A 73 -17.35 -6.81 1.06
C GLU A 73 -15.83 -6.86 1.20
N GLU A 74 -15.13 -7.43 0.23
CA GLU A 74 -13.66 -7.53 0.23
C GLU A 74 -13.00 -6.14 0.34
N VAL A 75 -13.52 -5.16 -0.41
CA VAL A 75 -13.03 -3.77 -0.36
C VAL A 75 -13.26 -3.18 1.03
N ARG A 76 -14.46 -3.36 1.61
CA ARG A 76 -14.76 -2.86 2.95
C ARG A 76 -13.82 -3.46 4.00
N ARG A 77 -13.64 -4.78 4.00
CA ARG A 77 -12.79 -5.50 4.98
C ARG A 77 -11.35 -5.02 4.90
N LYS A 78 -10.74 -5.04 3.72
CA LYS A 78 -9.35 -4.60 3.52
C LYS A 78 -9.17 -3.11 3.81
N ALA A 79 -10.13 -2.26 3.42
CA ALA A 79 -10.07 -0.83 3.72
C ALA A 79 -10.11 -0.55 5.23
N ALA A 80 -10.94 -1.26 5.98
CA ALA A 80 -11.04 -1.12 7.43
C ALA A 80 -9.71 -1.49 8.13
N LEU A 81 -9.07 -2.59 7.73
CA LEU A 81 -7.77 -2.99 8.28
C LEU A 81 -6.68 -1.96 7.99
N VAL A 82 -6.60 -1.47 6.74
CA VAL A 82 -5.59 -0.46 6.37
C VAL A 82 -5.88 0.89 7.02
N LEU A 83 -7.15 1.23 7.26
CA LEU A 83 -7.52 2.41 8.04
C LEU A 83 -7.05 2.29 9.49
N GLU A 84 -7.25 1.12 10.13
CA GLU A 84 -6.77 0.87 11.49
C GLU A 84 -5.25 1.03 11.58
N VAL A 85 -4.51 0.48 10.61
CA VAL A 85 -3.06 0.69 10.47
C VAL A 85 -2.72 2.18 10.32
N ALA A 86 -3.44 2.91 9.48
CA ALA A 86 -3.17 4.33 9.22
C ALA A 86 -3.42 5.21 10.45
N LEU A 87 -4.41 4.87 11.27
CA LEU A 87 -4.70 5.57 12.53
C LEU A 87 -3.68 5.23 13.62
N ALA A 88 -3.22 3.98 13.69
CA ALA A 88 -2.25 3.55 14.68
C ALA A 88 -0.82 3.99 14.34
N LYS A 89 -0.37 3.81 13.10
CA LYS A 89 0.99 4.12 12.65
C LYS A 89 1.06 4.42 11.14
N PRO A 90 0.78 5.67 10.72
CA PRO A 90 0.74 6.03 9.29
C PRO A 90 2.14 5.97 8.64
N GLY A 91 3.20 6.29 9.39
CA GLY A 91 4.58 6.17 8.94
C GLY A 91 5.01 4.71 8.73
N LYS A 92 5.75 4.44 7.66
CA LYS A 92 6.24 3.09 7.29
C LYS A 92 7.36 2.60 8.19
N ARG A 93 8.21 3.51 8.66
CA ARG A 93 9.38 3.17 9.49
C ARG A 93 8.94 2.47 10.77
N ARG A 94 9.44 1.24 10.98
CA ARG A 94 9.11 0.37 12.13
C ARG A 94 7.61 0.14 12.32
N ARG A 95 6.78 0.32 11.29
CA ARG A 95 5.32 0.18 11.37
C ARG A 95 4.93 -1.19 11.92
N TRP A 96 5.45 -2.24 11.30
CA TRP A 96 5.13 -3.62 11.65
C TRP A 96 5.64 -3.99 13.04
N GLY A 97 6.85 -3.58 13.39
CA GLY A 97 7.38 -3.79 14.74
C GLY A 97 6.59 -3.04 15.82
N PHE A 98 6.06 -1.86 15.53
CA PHE A 98 5.15 -1.14 16.44
C PHE A 98 3.83 -1.90 16.59
N LEU A 99 3.16 -2.24 15.49
CA LEU A 99 1.88 -2.94 15.49
C LEU A 99 1.99 -4.33 16.14
N ALA A 100 3.11 -5.04 15.98
CA ALA A 100 3.33 -6.33 16.65
C ALA A 100 3.29 -6.23 18.17
N ARG A 101 3.68 -5.07 18.73
CA ARG A 101 3.68 -4.83 20.18
C ARG A 101 2.35 -4.28 20.68
N THR A 102 1.69 -3.43 19.91
CA THR A 102 0.50 -2.67 20.36
C THR A 102 -0.82 -3.22 19.84
N HIS A 103 -0.81 -3.86 18.67
CA HIS A 103 -1.99 -4.39 17.98
C HIS A 103 -1.69 -5.77 17.32
N PRO A 104 -1.31 -6.81 18.08
CA PRO A 104 -0.98 -8.12 17.51
C PRO A 104 -2.13 -8.74 16.71
N SER A 105 -3.37 -8.62 17.20
CA SER A 105 -4.57 -9.12 16.50
C SER A 105 -4.86 -8.40 15.18
N LEU A 106 -4.37 -7.16 15.00
CA LEU A 106 -4.44 -6.48 13.71
C LEU A 106 -3.46 -7.09 12.71
N LEU A 107 -2.27 -7.53 13.14
CA LEU A 107 -1.33 -8.20 12.25
C LEU A 107 -1.84 -9.56 11.78
N ASP A 108 -2.49 -10.33 12.65
CA ASP A 108 -3.06 -11.62 12.26
C ASP A 108 -4.14 -11.45 11.20
N ARG A 109 -5.07 -10.50 11.40
CA ARG A 109 -6.09 -10.16 10.40
C ARG A 109 -5.49 -9.64 9.09
N LEU A 110 -4.43 -8.84 9.13
CA LEU A 110 -3.72 -8.40 7.94
C LEU A 110 -3.03 -9.56 7.20
N ARG A 111 -2.53 -10.56 7.93
CA ARG A 111 -1.92 -11.76 7.35
C ARG A 111 -2.97 -12.62 6.65
N GLU A 112 -4.11 -12.84 7.29
CA GLU A 112 -5.24 -13.60 6.72
C GLU A 112 -5.76 -12.97 5.43
N GLU A 113 -5.84 -11.63 5.40
CA GLU A 113 -6.25 -10.88 4.22
C GLU A 113 -5.11 -10.65 3.21
N GLY A 114 -3.92 -11.24 3.40
CA GLY A 114 -2.79 -11.13 2.47
C GLY A 114 -2.25 -9.70 2.30
N LEU A 115 -2.51 -8.80 3.25
CA LEU A 115 -2.06 -7.41 3.24
C LEU A 115 -0.72 -7.20 3.95
N LEU A 116 -0.28 -8.20 4.70
CA LEU A 116 0.99 -8.17 5.42
C LEU A 116 2.14 -8.54 4.48
N PRO A 117 3.13 -7.64 4.24
CA PRO A 117 4.29 -7.98 3.42
C PRO A 117 5.12 -9.11 4.05
N ASP A 118 5.73 -9.97 3.22
CA ASP A 118 6.54 -11.11 3.69
C ASP A 118 7.66 -10.70 4.66
N TYR A 119 8.23 -9.51 4.45
CA TYR A 119 9.30 -8.96 5.31
C TYR A 119 8.79 -8.34 6.63
N ALA A 120 7.48 -8.18 6.84
CA ALA A 120 6.93 -7.49 8.00
C ALA A 120 7.19 -8.21 9.33
N LEU A 121 7.41 -9.53 9.27
CA LEU A 121 7.76 -10.38 10.41
C LEU A 121 9.26 -10.63 10.51
N SER A 122 10.05 -9.98 9.66
CA SER A 122 11.49 -10.15 9.63
C SER A 122 12.12 -9.60 10.92
N PRO A 123 13.01 -10.36 11.59
CA PRO A 123 13.74 -9.91 12.79
C PRO A 123 14.47 -8.58 12.58
N TRP A 124 14.89 -8.27 11.35
CA TRP A 124 15.64 -7.05 11.00
C TRP A 124 14.80 -5.75 11.08
N GLN A 125 13.47 -5.83 11.18
CA GLN A 125 12.61 -4.65 11.41
C GLN A 125 12.40 -4.33 12.90
N ALA A 126 12.69 -5.29 13.78
CA ALA A 126 12.84 -5.03 15.19
C ALA A 126 14.23 -4.43 15.38
N GLY A 127 14.32 -3.10 15.38
CA GLY A 127 15.60 -2.42 15.66
C GLY A 127 16.23 -2.98 16.95
N PRO A 128 17.58 -3.05 17.02
CA PRO A 128 18.25 -3.57 18.21
C PRO A 128 17.78 -2.78 19.43
N LYS A 129 17.39 -3.50 20.48
CA LYS A 129 17.11 -2.90 21.78
C LYS A 129 18.45 -2.79 22.49
N HIS A 130 18.87 -1.60 22.88
CA HIS A 130 19.94 -1.48 23.86
C HIS A 130 19.45 -2.06 25.20
N ALA A 131 20.38 -2.58 26.01
CA ALA A 131 20.07 -3.18 27.31
C ALA A 131 19.44 -2.18 28.32
N ASP A 132 19.54 -0.88 28.04
CA ASP A 132 18.97 0.22 28.83
C ASP A 132 17.56 0.65 28.37
N GLY A 133 16.99 0.02 27.33
CA GLY A 133 15.68 0.37 26.79
C GLY A 133 15.66 1.56 25.83
N SER A 134 16.81 2.15 25.50
CA SER A 134 16.90 3.19 24.47
C SER A 134 16.87 2.59 23.05
N THR A 135 16.42 3.37 22.06
CA THR A 135 16.59 3.03 20.64
C THR A 135 17.48 4.08 20.01
N TYR A 136 18.43 3.69 19.15
CA TYR A 136 19.18 4.63 18.31
C TYR A 136 18.25 5.70 17.73
N ALA A 137 18.47 6.96 18.13
CA ALA A 137 18.05 8.10 17.36
C ALA A 137 18.84 8.04 16.06
N ASP A 138 18.13 7.83 14.96
CA ASP A 138 18.70 7.95 13.63
C ASP A 138 18.85 9.45 13.39
N ASP A 139 20.02 9.97 13.72
CA ASP A 139 20.44 11.34 13.42
C ASP A 139 20.23 11.61 11.94
N GLY A 140 19.17 12.35 11.64
CA GLY A 140 18.96 12.91 10.32
C GLY A 140 20.07 13.90 10.01
N ARG A 141 20.91 13.57 9.03
CA ARG A 141 21.74 14.50 8.28
C ARG A 141 21.92 13.91 6.88
N ASP A 142 21.16 14.41 5.91
CA ASP A 142 21.55 15.45 4.95
C ASP A 142 22.80 15.04 4.16
N GLU A 143 22.63 14.74 2.87
CA GLU A 143 23.60 15.13 1.84
C GLU A 143 22.87 15.42 0.52
N GLY A 144 22.60 16.70 0.31
CA GLY A 144 22.56 17.25 -1.04
C GLY A 144 23.95 17.12 -1.67
N GLY A 145 24.15 16.09 -2.48
CA GLY A 145 25.37 15.87 -3.26
C GLY A 145 25.05 15.99 -4.75
N LYS A 146 25.23 17.20 -5.28
CA LYS A 146 25.33 17.49 -6.72
C LYS A 146 26.62 16.87 -7.23
N GLU A 147 26.58 15.99 -8.23
CA GLU A 147 27.77 15.71 -9.04
C GLU A 147 27.44 15.60 -10.54
N PRO A 148 28.41 15.98 -11.39
CA PRO A 148 28.19 16.35 -12.79
C PRO A 148 28.46 15.18 -13.74
N PHE A 149 27.84 15.21 -14.92
CA PHE A 149 28.45 15.03 -16.25
C PHE A 149 27.37 15.19 -17.31
#